data_AF-A0A821XQ13-F1
#
_entry.id   AF-A0A821XQ13-F1
#
_cell.length_a   1.000
_cell.length_b   1.000
_cell.length_c   1.000
_cell.angle_alpha   90.00
_cell.angle_beta   90.00
_cell.angle_gamma   90.00
#
_symmetry.space_group_name_H-M   'P 1'
#
loop_
_entity.id
_entity.type
_entity.pdbx_description
1 polymer ?
#
loop_
_entity_poly.entity_id
_entity_poly.type
_entity_poly.pdbx_seq_one_letter_code
_entity_poly.pdbx_strand_id
1 'polypeptide(L)'
;MTFRKDKQVVKYKTSMNTTAASFDAEVQSKAKVSLLPCYRSQLPISKAKYDGLVKLCTDKVIPNCFKHEFVNIPRATNVKDCLPESDIED
;
A
#
# COMPACT_ATOMS: atom_id res chain seq x y z
N MET A 1 7.06 13.48 28.25
CA MET A 1 5.68 12.98 28.39
C MET A 1 5.57 11.64 27.68
N THR A 2 5.26 10.56 28.40
CA THR A 2 5.08 9.21 27.82
C THR A 2 3.61 8.83 27.86
N PHE A 3 3.00 8.66 26.68
CA PHE A 3 1.63 8.17 26.55
C PHE A 3 1.60 6.66 26.76
N ARG A 4 0.84 6.18 27.74
CA ARG A 4 0.55 4.75 27.93
C ARG A 4 -0.76 4.44 27.22
N LYS A 5 -0.79 3.37 26.44
CA LYS A 5 -1.98 2.91 25.73
C LYS A 5 -2.88 2.20 26.75
N ASP A 6 -3.98 2.82 27.13
CA ASP A 6 -4.99 2.19 27.99
C ASP A 6 -5.67 1.04 27.25
N LYS A 7 -5.93 -0.06 27.98
CA LYS A 7 -6.61 -1.25 27.48
C LYS A 7 -8.05 -0.87 27.10
N GLN A 8 -8.45 -1.16 25.86
CA GLN A 8 -9.82 -0.91 25.42
C GLN A 8 -10.72 -2.05 25.91
N VAL A 9 -11.57 -1.74 26.88
CA VAL A 9 -12.58 -2.67 27.44
C VAL A 9 -13.93 -2.32 26.85
N VAL A 10 -14.62 -3.30 26.27
CA VAL A 10 -15.99 -3.15 25.75
C VAL A 10 -16.95 -3.78 26.76
N LYS A 11 -17.92 -2.99 27.22
CA LYS A 11 -18.98 -3.44 28.13
C LYS A 11 -20.21 -3.84 27.36
N TYR A 12 -20.75 -5.03 27.60
CA TYR A 12 -22.00 -5.48 27.00
C TYR A 12 -22.99 -5.94 28.07
N LYS A 13 -24.28 -5.71 27.79
CA LYS A 13 -25.42 -6.19 28.58
C LYS A 13 -26.18 -7.22 27.76
N THR A 14 -26.63 -8.30 28.42
CA THR A 14 -27.37 -9.39 27.75
C THR A 14 -28.87 -9.12 27.64
N SER A 15 -29.38 -8.06 28.27
CA SER A 15 -30.79 -7.66 28.24
C SER A 15 -30.93 -6.15 28.47
N MET A 16 -32.00 -5.56 27.94
CA MET A 16 -32.37 -4.15 28.15
C MET A 16 -32.98 -3.87 29.54
N ASN A 17 -33.14 -4.92 30.36
CA ASN A 17 -33.63 -4.77 31.72
C ASN A 17 -32.57 -4.08 32.61
N THR A 18 -33.00 -3.20 33.50
CA THR A 18 -32.09 -2.37 34.33
C THR A 18 -31.22 -3.19 35.29
N THR A 19 -31.66 -4.40 35.65
CA THR A 19 -30.99 -5.34 36.57
C THR A 19 -30.15 -6.42 35.84
N ALA A 20 -30.00 -6.34 34.51
CA ALA A 20 -29.30 -7.38 33.76
C ALA A 20 -27.78 -7.39 34.05
N ALA A 21 -27.20 -8.59 34.11
CA ALA A 21 -25.78 -8.79 34.30
C ALA A 21 -24.97 -8.16 33.15
N SER A 22 -23.95 -7.37 33.51
CA SER A 22 -23.00 -6.77 32.57
C SER A 22 -21.68 -7.50 32.61
N PHE A 23 -21.05 -7.67 31.45
CA PHE A 23 -19.76 -8.32 31.31
C PHE A 23 -18.77 -7.39 30.59
N ASP A 24 -17.52 -7.44 31.04
CA ASP A 24 -16.41 -6.69 30.45
C ASP A 24 -15.62 -7.63 29.54
N ALA A 25 -15.53 -7.30 28.25
CA ALA A 25 -14.62 -7.98 27.32
C ALA A 25 -13.39 -7.11 27.04
N GLU A 26 -12.20 -7.68 27.23
CA GLU A 26 -10.94 -7.04 26.85
C GLU A 26 -10.72 -7.23 25.34
N VAL A 27 -10.54 -6.13 24.61
CA VAL A 27 -10.26 -6.18 23.17
C VAL A 27 -8.80 -6.59 22.96
N GLN A 28 -8.56 -7.85 22.59
CA GLN A 28 -7.26 -8.26 22.08
C GLN A 28 -7.02 -7.59 20.72
N SER A 29 -6.21 -6.53 20.71
CA SER A 29 -5.84 -5.85 19.48
C SER A 29 -5.14 -6.82 18.52
N LYS A 30 -5.69 -6.94 17.30
CA LYS A 30 -5.20 -7.82 16.22
C LYS A 30 -3.69 -7.69 16.03
N ALA A 31 -3.04 -8.83 15.79
CA ALA A 31 -1.61 -8.91 15.52
C ALA A 31 -1.20 -7.92 14.41
N LYS A 32 -0.06 -7.25 14.61
CA LYS A 32 0.58 -6.43 13.58
C LYS A 32 0.91 -7.34 12.39
N VAL A 33 0.10 -7.31 11.34
CA VAL A 33 0.46 -7.94 10.06
C VAL A 33 1.53 -7.06 9.41
N SER A 34 2.79 -7.44 9.54
CA SER A 34 3.85 -6.86 8.73
C SER A 34 3.83 -7.54 7.36
N LEU A 35 3.42 -6.82 6.33
CA LEU A 35 3.57 -7.28 4.95
C LEU A 35 5.07 -7.33 4.65
N LEU A 36 5.60 -8.54 4.49
CA LEU A 36 6.98 -8.72 4.04
C LEU A 36 7.07 -8.27 2.57
N PRO A 37 8.13 -7.56 2.16
CA PRO A 37 8.33 -7.21 0.77
C PRO A 37 8.45 -8.48 -0.09
N CYS A 38 7.68 -8.57 -1.18
CA CYS A 38 7.80 -9.68 -2.13
C CYS A 38 9.16 -9.68 -2.86
N TYR A 39 9.83 -8.53 -2.93
CA TYR A 39 11.12 -8.35 -3.60
C TYR A 39 12.17 -7.83 -2.63
N ARG A 40 13.41 -8.29 -2.82
CA ARG A 40 14.57 -7.86 -2.00
C ARG A 40 15.12 -6.49 -2.41
N SER A 41 14.78 -6.02 -3.61
CA SER A 41 15.21 -4.75 -4.18
C SER A 41 14.19 -4.27 -5.21
N GLN A 42 14.31 -3.02 -5.63
CA GLN A 42 13.54 -2.50 -6.76
C GLN A 42 13.90 -3.26 -8.05
N LEU A 43 12.88 -3.61 -8.82
CA LEU A 43 13.06 -4.27 -10.11
C LEU A 43 13.32 -3.21 -11.19
N PRO A 44 14.40 -3.33 -11.98
CA PRO A 44 14.64 -2.43 -13.10
C PRO A 44 13.62 -2.65 -14.21
N ILE A 45 13.22 -1.57 -14.89
CA ILE A 45 12.43 -1.62 -16.13
C ILE A 45 13.33 -1.61 -17.37
N SER A 46 12.76 -1.97 -18.52
CA SER A 46 13.48 -1.84 -19.80
C SER A 46 13.81 -0.37 -20.08
N LYS A 47 14.90 -0.15 -20.83
CA LYS A 47 15.26 1.19 -21.31
C LYS A 47 14.12 1.85 -22.11
N ALA A 48 13.43 1.07 -22.94
CA ALA A 48 12.34 1.57 -23.78
C ALA A 48 11.16 2.11 -22.95
N LYS A 49 10.74 1.38 -21.91
CA LYS A 49 9.67 1.85 -21.00
C LYS A 49 10.09 3.08 -20.22
N TYR A 50 11.35 3.14 -19.75
CA TYR A 50 11.88 4.33 -19.08
C TYR A 50 11.83 5.57 -20.00
N ASP A 51 12.31 5.44 -21.23
CA ASP A 51 12.31 6.55 -22.20
C ASP A 51 10.87 7.01 -22.51
N GLY A 52 9.92 6.08 -22.55
CA GLY A 52 8.48 6.39 -22.65
C GLY A 52 7.95 7.19 -21.46
N LEU A 53 8.28 6.77 -20.23
CA LEU A 53 7.87 7.50 -19.01
C LEU A 53 8.45 8.91 -18.95
N VAL A 54 9.70 9.09 -19.37
CA VAL A 54 10.32 10.42 -19.45
C VAL A 54 9.57 11.31 -20.44
N LYS A 55 9.18 10.79 -21.61
CA LYS A 55 8.36 11.52 -22.57
C LYS A 55 7.00 11.92 -21.98
N LEU A 56 6.32 11.01 -21.31
CA LEU A 56 5.03 11.32 -20.65
C LEU A 56 5.18 12.40 -19.56
N CYS A 57 6.33 12.45 -18.89
CA CYS A 57 6.65 13.52 -17.95
C CYS A 57 6.96 14.85 -18.66
N THR A 58 7.63 14.85 -19.82
CA THR A 58 7.90 16.09 -20.58
C THR A 58 6.64 16.64 -21.22
N ASP A 59 5.77 15.76 -21.70
CA ASP A 59 4.53 16.10 -22.39
C ASP A 59 3.42 16.53 -21.40
N LYS A 60 3.73 16.55 -20.09
CA LYS A 60 2.82 16.87 -18.99
C LYS A 60 1.57 15.96 -18.93
N VAL A 61 1.63 14.79 -19.56
CA VAL A 61 0.61 13.74 -19.40
C VAL A 61 0.65 13.20 -17.97
N ILE A 62 1.86 13.01 -17.43
CA ILE A 62 2.07 12.71 -16.01
C ILE A 62 2.21 14.04 -15.25
N PRO A 63 1.40 14.27 -14.19
CA PRO A 63 1.53 15.46 -13.36
C PRO A 63 2.92 15.58 -12.70
N ASN A 64 3.41 16.82 -12.58
CA ASN A 64 4.75 17.11 -12.04
C ASN A 64 4.98 16.57 -10.61
N CYS A 65 3.94 16.44 -9.80
CA CYS A 65 4.04 15.86 -8.46
C CYS A 65 4.54 14.40 -8.48
N PHE A 66 4.28 13.65 -9.55
CA PHE A 66 4.70 12.25 -9.69
C PHE A 66 5.99 12.08 -10.51
N LYS A 67 6.49 13.15 -11.16
CA LYS A 67 7.68 13.09 -12.03
C LYS A 67 8.89 12.48 -11.32
N HIS A 68 9.09 12.83 -10.05
CA HIS A 68 10.22 12.31 -9.27
C HIS A 68 10.14 10.79 -9.08
N GLU A 69 8.95 10.21 -8.95
CA GLU A 69 8.79 8.77 -8.78
C GLU A 69 9.18 8.02 -10.04
N PHE A 70 8.71 8.47 -11.21
CA PHE A 70 8.98 7.82 -12.49
C PHE A 70 10.42 7.98 -12.99
N VAL A 71 11.05 9.12 -12.73
CA VAL A 71 12.44 9.38 -13.16
C VAL A 71 13.46 8.60 -12.33
N ASN A 72 13.12 8.23 -11.09
CA ASN A 72 14.02 7.47 -10.21
C ASN A 72 13.90 5.95 -10.35
N ILE A 73 13.00 5.45 -11.21
CA ILE A 73 12.86 4.02 -11.42
C ILE A 73 14.16 3.46 -12.03
N PRO A 74 14.75 2.40 -11.45
CA PRO A 74 15.95 1.79 -12.01
C PRO A 74 15.65 1.25 -13.42
N ARG A 75 16.62 1.37 -14.32
CA ARG A 75 16.52 0.87 -15.69
C ARG A 75 17.73 0.02 -16.05
N ALA A 76 17.52 -0.98 -16.88
CA ALA A 76 18.59 -1.83 -17.39
C ALA A 76 18.38 -2.12 -18.89
N THR A 77 19.48 -2.20 -19.63
CA THR A 77 19.46 -2.52 -21.08
C THR A 77 19.19 -3.99 -21.34
N ASN A 78 19.54 -4.86 -20.38
CA ASN A 78 19.38 -6.32 -20.51
C ASN A 78 18.01 -6.82 -20.04
N VAL A 79 17.16 -5.93 -19.50
CA VAL A 79 15.80 -6.29 -19.08
C VAL A 79 14.87 -6.10 -20.28
N LYS A 80 14.24 -7.21 -20.69
CA LYS A 80 13.18 -7.21 -21.69
C LYS A 80 11.83 -7.07 -21.00
N ASP A 81 10.92 -6.36 -21.66
CA ASP A 81 9.52 -6.36 -21.28
C ASP A 81 8.93 -7.71 -21.67
N CYS A 82 8.61 -8.53 -20.67
CA CYS A 82 8.10 -9.89 -20.87
C CYS A 82 6.57 -9.96 -20.76
N LEU A 83 5.90 -8.85 -20.46
CA LEU A 83 4.45 -8.78 -20.43
C LEU A 83 3.97 -8.37 -21.83
N PRO A 84 3.05 -9.14 -22.44
CA PRO A 84 2.41 -8.72 -23.68
C PRO A 84 1.69 -7.38 -23.45
N GLU A 85 1.68 -6.51 -24.45
CA GLU A 85 0.80 -5.35 -24.42
C GLU A 85 -0.65 -5.86 -24.33
N SER A 86 -1.43 -5.28 -23.41
CA SER A 86 -2.84 -5.63 -23.26
C SER A 86 -3.62 -4.99 -24.39
N ASP A 87 -3.60 -5.60 -25.58
CA ASP A 87 -4.46 -5.21 -26.69
C ASP A 87 -5.90 -5.63 -26.35
N ILE A 88 -6.59 -4.80 -25.57
CA ILE A 88 -8.05 -4.73 -25.56
C ILE A 88 -8.37 -3.46 -26.34
N GLU A 89 -8.35 -3.58 -27.67
CA GLU A 89 -9.04 -2.62 -28.54
C GLU A 89 -10.53 -3.01 -28.57
N ASP A 90 -11.40 -2.06 -28.21
CA ASP A 90 -12.87 -2.15 -28.20
C ASP A 90 -13.46 -2.41 -29.60
#